data_AF-A0A6B3C9T8-F1
#
_entry.id   AF-A0A6B3C9T8-F1
#
_cell.length_a   1.000
_cell.length_b   1.000
_cell.length_c   1.000
_cell.angle_alpha   90.00
_cell.angle_beta   90.00
_cell.angle_gamma   90.00
#
_symmetry.space_group_name_H-M   'P 1'
#
loop_
_entity.id
_entity.type
_entity.pdbx_description
1 polymer ?
#
loop_
_entity_poly.entity_id
_entity_poly.type
_entity_poly.pdbx_seq_one_letter_code
_entity_poly.pdbx_strand_id
1 'polypeptide(L)'
;ANDAIELVVEPGQIHCLLGENGAGKSTLMNVLYGLLRADAGQILLDGAPQRFDGPGDAMRAGIGMVHQHFMLVPVLTVAENVVLGDEDVRGPGWLDMRTARRRVREISERFGFDLDPDALVGDLPVGVQQRVEIVKALARD
;
A
#
# COMPACT_ATOMS: atom_id res chain seq x y z
N ALA A 1 6.24 -19.61 12.20
CA ALA A 1 5.91 -19.73 10.76
C ALA A 1 7.09 -19.34 9.88
N ASN A 2 7.88 -18.33 10.27
CA ASN A 2 9.19 -18.06 9.71
C ASN A 2 10.27 -18.43 10.74
N ASP A 3 11.41 -18.94 10.28
CA ASP A 3 12.58 -19.26 11.09
C ASP A 3 13.84 -18.88 10.31
N ALA A 4 14.73 -18.10 10.93
CA ALA A 4 16.00 -17.61 10.36
C ALA A 4 15.94 -17.16 8.88
N ILE A 5 14.93 -16.35 8.53
CA ILE A 5 14.77 -15.83 7.17
C ILE A 5 15.65 -14.59 6.98
N GLU A 6 16.40 -14.57 5.88
CA GLU A 6 17.14 -13.39 5.39
C GLU A 6 16.63 -13.01 4.00
N LEU A 7 16.23 -11.74 3.85
CA LEU A 7 15.78 -11.17 2.59
C LEU A 7 16.39 -9.77 2.45
N VAL A 8 17.06 -9.54 1.33
CA VAL A 8 17.59 -8.23 0.95
C VAL A 8 16.93 -7.82 -0.35
N VAL A 9 16.42 -6.59 -0.40
CA VAL A 9 15.83 -6.00 -1.60
C VAL A 9 16.55 -4.69 -1.87
N GLU A 10 17.28 -4.61 -2.99
CA GLU A 10 17.97 -3.38 -3.37
C GLU A 10 17.06 -2.46 -4.22
N PRO A 11 17.34 -1.14 -4.25
CA PRO A 11 16.57 -0.20 -5.07
C PRO A 11 16.50 -0.61 -6.55
N GLY A 12 15.31 -0.46 -7.15
CA GLY A 12 15.08 -0.74 -8.57
C GLY A 12 14.99 -2.22 -8.94
N GLN A 13 14.98 -3.14 -7.96
CA GLN A 13 14.85 -4.57 -8.20
C GLN A 13 13.44 -5.08 -7.91
N ILE A 14 13.01 -6.07 -8.70
CA ILE A 14 11.77 -6.81 -8.47
C ILE A 14 12.14 -8.19 -7.93
N HIS A 15 11.76 -8.48 -6.69
CA HIS A 15 11.97 -9.78 -6.06
C HIS A 15 10.67 -10.58 -6.01
N CYS A 16 10.79 -11.88 -6.27
CA CYS A 16 9.66 -12.80 -6.18
C CYS A 16 9.88 -13.76 -5.00
N LEU A 17 8.98 -13.73 -4.02
CA LEU A 17 8.96 -14.70 -2.92
C LEU A 17 8.01 -15.84 -3.26
N LEU A 18 8.56 -17.01 -3.56
CA LEU A 18 7.81 -18.21 -3.93
C LEU A 18 7.89 -19.29 -2.85
N GLY A 19 6.87 -20.14 -2.79
CA GLY A 19 6.79 -21.25 -1.85
C GLY A 19 5.36 -21.77 -1.73
N GLU A 20 5.19 -22.93 -1.13
CA GLU A 20 3.88 -23.55 -0.94
C GLU A 20 2.96 -22.72 -0.01
N ASN A 21 1.66 -23.01 -0.03
CA ASN A 21 0.74 -22.45 0.94
C ASN A 21 1.13 -22.90 2.35
N GLY A 22 1.21 -21.96 3.29
CA GLY A 22 1.71 -22.25 4.64
C GLY A 22 3.22 -22.08 4.84
N ALA A 23 4.00 -21.83 3.78
CA ALA A 23 5.45 -21.58 3.88
C ALA A 23 5.83 -20.25 4.58
N GLY A 24 4.87 -19.51 5.14
CA GLY A 24 5.12 -18.29 5.90
C GLY A 24 5.31 -17.01 5.07
N LYS A 25 5.01 -17.02 3.77
CA LYS A 25 5.14 -15.84 2.88
C LYS A 25 4.31 -14.65 3.38
N SER A 26 3.02 -14.86 3.63
CA SER A 26 2.13 -13.80 4.14
C SER A 26 2.51 -13.35 5.55
N THR A 27 3.04 -14.26 6.37
CA THR A 27 3.57 -13.91 7.69
C THR A 27 4.76 -12.96 7.57
N LEU A 28 5.71 -13.25 6.68
CA LEU A 28 6.85 -12.39 6.44
C LEU A 28 6.42 -11.01 5.93
N MET A 29 5.51 -10.95 4.97
CA MET A 29 4.98 -9.68 4.46
C MET A 29 4.28 -8.88 5.56
N ASN A 30 3.46 -9.53 6.39
CA ASN A 30 2.78 -8.87 7.52
C ASN A 30 3.77 -8.35 8.57
N VAL A 31 4.91 -9.02 8.79
CA VAL A 31 5.98 -8.53 9.65
C VAL A 31 6.63 -7.28 9.05
N LEU A 32 6.96 -7.30 7.76
CA LEU A 32 7.56 -6.16 7.05
C LEU A 32 6.65 -4.93 7.05
N TYR A 33 5.33 -5.13 7.05
CA TYR A 33 4.34 -4.05 7.09
C TYR A 33 3.84 -3.70 8.50
N GLY A 34 4.41 -4.30 9.55
CA GLY A 34 4.03 -3.99 10.94
C GLY A 34 2.64 -4.48 11.37
N LEU A 35 2.01 -5.37 10.62
CA LEU A 35 0.77 -6.05 11.03
C LEU A 35 1.03 -7.17 12.04
N LEU A 36 2.23 -7.75 12.00
CA LEU A 36 2.70 -8.74 12.96
C LEU A 36 4.06 -8.30 13.51
N ARG A 37 4.30 -8.60 14.78
CA ARG A 37 5.62 -8.40 15.38
C ARG A 37 6.44 -9.68 15.22
N ALA A 38 7.69 -9.53 14.76
CA ALA A 38 8.63 -10.65 14.74
C ALA A 38 9.02 -11.04 16.16
N ASP A 39 9.17 -12.34 16.41
CA ASP A 39 9.65 -12.86 17.69
C ASP A 39 11.14 -12.55 17.91
N ALA A 40 11.91 -12.47 16.82
CA ALA A 40 13.33 -12.13 16.80
C ALA A 40 13.75 -11.54 15.43
N GLY A 41 14.95 -10.96 15.37
CA GLY A 41 15.51 -10.36 14.15
C GLY A 41 15.32 -8.84 14.09
N GLN A 42 15.66 -8.26 12.94
CA GLN A 42 15.56 -6.81 12.68
C GLN A 42 15.16 -6.53 11.24
N ILE A 43 14.49 -5.40 11.03
CA ILE A 43 14.22 -4.84 9.70
C ILE A 43 15.15 -3.63 9.54
N LEU A 44 15.84 -3.56 8.40
CA LEU A 44 16.70 -2.44 8.06
C LEU A 44 16.13 -1.77 6.80
N LEU A 45 15.97 -0.44 6.82
CA LEU A 45 15.72 0.36 5.63
C LEU A 45 16.90 1.30 5.45
N ASP A 46 17.55 1.27 4.29
CA ASP A 46 18.78 2.02 4.00
C ASP A 46 19.86 1.87 5.09
N GLY A 47 19.96 0.66 5.66
CA GLY A 47 20.88 0.33 6.75
C GLY A 47 20.46 0.80 8.15
N ALA A 48 19.36 1.56 8.27
CA ALA A 48 18.83 2.03 9.55
C ALA A 48 17.82 1.03 10.13
N PRO A 49 17.99 0.58 11.40
CA PRO A 49 17.03 -0.28 12.07
C PRO A 49 15.65 0.37 12.17
N GLN A 50 14.63 -0.40 11.79
CA GLN A 50 13.23 0.00 11.87
C GLN A 50 12.50 -0.82 12.92
N ARG A 51 11.58 -0.15 13.61
CA ARG A 51 10.62 -0.77 14.52
C ARG A 51 9.23 -0.21 14.22
N PHE A 52 8.36 -1.06 13.69
CA PHE A 52 6.99 -0.70 13.39
C PHE A 52 6.07 -1.22 14.50
N ASP A 53 5.31 -0.31 15.12
CA ASP A 53 4.24 -0.64 16.07
C ASP A 53 2.89 -0.79 15.35
N GLY A 54 2.83 -0.43 14.07
CA GLY A 54 1.72 -0.75 13.17
C GLY A 54 1.96 -0.35 11.70
N PRO A 55 0.99 -0.62 10.81
CA PRO A 55 1.07 -0.28 9.38
C PRO A 55 1.39 1.18 9.08
N GLY A 56 0.90 2.10 9.91
CA GLY A 56 1.17 3.53 9.73
C GLY A 56 2.65 3.90 9.85
N ASP A 57 3.45 3.15 10.63
CA ASP A 57 4.90 3.36 10.71
C ASP A 57 5.59 2.90 9.43
N ALA A 58 5.24 1.70 8.95
CA ALA A 58 5.77 1.16 7.70
C ALA A 58 5.48 2.10 6.52
N MET A 59 4.25 2.63 6.46
CA MET A 59 3.84 3.61 5.44
C MET A 59 4.65 4.90 5.51
N ARG A 60 4.84 5.48 6.71
CA ARG A 60 5.70 6.67 6.88
C ARG A 60 7.15 6.41 6.51
N ALA A 61 7.60 5.16 6.61
CA ALA A 61 8.93 4.73 6.19
C ALA A 61 9.02 4.42 4.68
N GLY A 62 7.95 4.68 3.90
CA GLY A 62 7.93 4.49 2.45
C GLY A 62 7.58 3.07 2.00
N ILE A 63 7.09 2.19 2.90
CA ILE A 63 6.66 0.84 2.54
C ILE A 63 5.17 0.85 2.18
N GLY A 64 4.88 0.67 0.89
CA GLY A 64 3.53 0.40 0.38
C GLY A 64 3.20 -1.11 0.37
N MET A 65 1.93 -1.45 0.60
CA MET A 65 1.46 -2.83 0.52
C MET A 65 0.14 -2.90 -0.27
N VAL A 66 0.05 -3.88 -1.17
CA VAL A 66 -1.19 -4.29 -1.83
C VAL A 66 -1.61 -5.64 -1.26
N HIS A 67 -2.81 -5.70 -0.68
CA HIS A 67 -3.29 -6.91 -0.01
C HIS A 67 -3.90 -7.92 -0.99
N GLN A 68 -3.91 -9.20 -0.59
CA GLN A 68 -4.53 -10.28 -1.37
C GLN A 68 -6.06 -10.09 -1.52
N HIS A 69 -6.70 -9.53 -0.49
CA HIS A 69 -8.09 -9.08 -0.55
C HIS A 69 -8.11 -7.55 -0.64
N PHE A 70 -9.04 -6.99 -1.42
CA PHE A 70 -9.17 -5.55 -1.58
C PHE A 70 -9.46 -4.87 -0.23
N MET A 71 -8.67 -3.85 0.08
CA MET A 71 -8.82 -2.89 1.15
C MET A 71 -9.42 -1.58 0.61
N LEU A 72 -10.42 -1.72 -0.26
CA LEU A 72 -11.21 -0.62 -0.81
C LEU A 72 -12.61 -0.59 -0.18
N VAL A 73 -13.12 0.62 0.02
CA VAL A 73 -14.50 0.87 0.44
C VAL A 73 -15.37 1.02 -0.81
N PRO A 74 -16.30 0.08 -1.09
CA PRO A 74 -16.99 0.03 -2.38
C PRO A 74 -17.87 1.24 -2.67
N VAL A 75 -18.41 1.86 -1.62
CA VAL A 75 -19.32 3.03 -1.71
C VAL A 75 -18.57 4.36 -1.86
N LEU A 76 -17.24 4.34 -1.83
CA LEU A 76 -16.41 5.51 -2.05
C LEU A 76 -15.87 5.51 -3.49
N THR A 77 -15.61 6.71 -3.99
CA THR A 77 -14.94 6.94 -5.26
C THR A 77 -13.49 6.45 -5.23
N VAL A 78 -12.86 6.34 -6.41
CA VAL A 78 -11.43 6.05 -6.52
C VAL A 78 -10.60 7.09 -5.76
N ALA A 79 -10.88 8.39 -5.92
CA ALA A 79 -10.14 9.44 -5.25
C ALA A 79 -10.27 9.37 -3.72
N GLU A 80 -11.46 9.10 -3.19
CA GLU A 80 -11.69 8.94 -1.76
C GLU A 80 -10.95 7.71 -1.21
N ASN A 81 -10.97 6.58 -1.92
CA ASN A 81 -10.25 5.38 -1.51
C ASN A 81 -8.73 5.55 -1.45
N VAL A 82 -8.18 6.29 -2.41
CA VAL A 82 -6.74 6.50 -2.54
C VAL A 82 -6.19 7.32 -1.36
N VAL A 83 -6.89 8.37 -0.94
CA VAL A 83 -6.47 9.26 0.15
C VAL A 83 -6.95 8.83 1.54
N LEU A 84 -7.77 7.77 1.64
CA LEU A 84 -8.28 7.28 2.91
C LEU A 84 -7.14 6.84 3.85
N GLY A 85 -7.03 7.44 5.02
CA GLY A 85 -5.93 7.27 5.98
C GLY A 85 -4.67 8.10 5.70
N ASP A 86 -4.70 9.00 4.71
CA ASP A 86 -3.71 10.05 4.44
C ASP A 86 -4.44 11.31 3.93
N GLU A 87 -5.46 11.73 4.67
CA GLU A 87 -6.37 12.78 4.25
C GLU A 87 -5.74 14.17 4.36
N ASP A 88 -5.48 14.80 3.22
CA ASP A 88 -5.27 16.24 3.17
C ASP A 88 -6.57 16.98 3.52
N VAL A 89 -6.54 17.77 4.58
CA VAL A 89 -7.70 18.57 5.01
C VAL A 89 -7.53 20.05 4.64
N ARG A 90 -8.57 20.65 4.06
CA ARG A 90 -8.72 22.10 3.87
C ARG A 90 -9.62 22.69 4.94
N GLY A 91 -9.16 23.80 5.53
CA GLY A 91 -9.97 24.57 6.48
C GLY A 91 -10.44 23.70 7.66
N PRO A 92 -11.71 23.80 8.10
CA PRO A 92 -12.19 23.14 9.31
C PRO A 92 -12.50 21.64 9.10
N GLY A 93 -11.56 20.88 8.53
CA GLY A 93 -11.64 19.42 8.43
C GLY A 93 -12.30 18.86 7.15
N TRP A 94 -12.41 19.66 6.08
CA TRP A 94 -12.96 19.16 4.81
C TRP A 94 -11.87 18.50 3.98
N LEU A 95 -12.15 17.33 3.42
CA LEU A 95 -11.19 16.63 2.57
C LEU A 95 -10.86 17.44 1.31
N ASP A 96 -9.58 17.55 0.97
CA ASP A 96 -9.12 18.17 -0.27
C ASP A 96 -9.32 17.25 -1.48
N MET A 97 -10.57 17.06 -1.86
CA MET A 97 -10.91 16.23 -3.00
C MET A 97 -10.37 16.75 -4.34
N ARG A 98 -9.90 18.01 -4.42
CA ARG A 98 -9.25 18.52 -5.63
C ARG A 98 -7.83 17.97 -5.75
N THR A 99 -7.09 17.96 -4.63
CA THR A 99 -5.74 17.39 -4.57
C THR A 99 -5.80 15.86 -4.73
N ALA A 100 -6.75 15.19 -4.09
CA ALA A 100 -6.97 13.75 -4.25
C ALA A 100 -7.15 13.34 -5.72
N ARG A 101 -8.08 14.00 -6.44
CA ARG A 101 -8.31 13.75 -7.87
C ARG A 101 -7.07 14.00 -8.73
N ARG A 102 -6.34 15.08 -8.43
CA ARG A 102 -5.11 15.40 -9.16
C ARG A 102 -4.07 14.29 -8.97
N ARG A 103 -3.85 13.83 -7.74
CA ARG A 103 -2.91 12.74 -7.42
C ARG A 103 -3.26 11.44 -8.13
N VAL A 104 -4.54 11.07 -8.15
CA VAL A 104 -5.01 9.90 -8.91
C VAL A 104 -4.67 10.04 -10.40
N ARG A 105 -4.97 11.19 -11.03
CA ARG A 105 -4.69 11.42 -12.45
C ARG A 105 -3.19 11.38 -12.76
N GLU A 106 -2.36 12.05 -11.95
CA GLU A 106 -0.90 12.08 -12.15
C GLU A 106 -0.27 10.69 -12.09
N ILE A 107 -0.65 9.87 -11.11
CA ILE A 107 -0.16 8.49 -10.98
C ILE A 107 -0.70 7.62 -12.11
N SER A 108 -1.97 7.79 -12.44
CA SER A 108 -2.64 7.11 -13.54
C SER A 108 -1.93 7.35 -14.87
N GLU A 109 -1.61 8.60 -15.19
CA GLU A 109 -0.86 8.97 -16.38
C GLU A 109 0.58 8.43 -16.37
N ARG A 110 1.28 8.52 -15.24
CA ARG A 110 2.68 8.07 -15.10
C ARG A 110 2.84 6.56 -15.33
N PHE A 111 1.89 5.76 -14.87
CA PHE A 111 1.96 4.29 -14.91
C PHE A 111 1.02 3.65 -15.94
N GLY A 112 0.27 4.47 -16.70
CA GLY A 112 -0.67 3.98 -17.71
C GLY A 112 -1.92 3.30 -17.14
N PHE A 113 -2.35 3.69 -15.93
CA PHE A 113 -3.63 3.28 -15.38
C PHE A 113 -4.72 4.23 -15.86
N ASP A 114 -5.70 3.76 -16.62
CA ASP A 114 -6.85 4.57 -17.01
C ASP A 114 -7.91 4.50 -15.89
N LEU A 115 -7.75 5.33 -14.87
CA LEU A 115 -8.67 5.39 -13.71
C LEU A 115 -9.42 6.72 -13.69
N ASP A 116 -10.75 6.63 -13.67
CA ASP A 116 -11.61 7.78 -13.36
C ASP A 116 -11.61 8.01 -11.84
N PRO A 117 -11.09 9.16 -11.35
CA PRO A 117 -11.06 9.45 -9.92
C PRO A 117 -12.45 9.60 -9.29
N ASP A 118 -13.49 9.86 -10.08
CA ASP A 118 -14.87 10.08 -9.62
C ASP A 118 -15.75 8.82 -9.74
N ALA A 119 -15.24 7.71 -10.28
CA ALA A 119 -15.96 6.45 -10.35
C ALA A 119 -16.06 5.78 -8.97
N LEU A 120 -17.23 5.19 -8.66
CA LEU A 120 -17.42 4.37 -7.47
C LEU A 120 -16.67 3.05 -7.60
N VAL A 121 -15.89 2.68 -6.59
CA VAL A 121 -15.06 1.48 -6.64
C VAL A 121 -15.89 0.21 -6.79
N GLY A 122 -17.06 0.14 -6.15
CA GLY A 122 -17.95 -1.02 -6.20
C GLY A 122 -18.44 -1.38 -7.61
N ASP A 123 -18.46 -0.41 -8.52
CA ASP A 123 -18.94 -0.60 -9.90
C ASP A 123 -17.80 -1.00 -10.85
N LEU A 124 -16.54 -0.94 -10.39
CA LEU A 124 -15.38 -1.22 -11.21
C LEU A 124 -15.15 -2.73 -11.40
N PRO A 125 -14.71 -3.17 -12.59
CA PRO A 125 -14.22 -4.53 -12.77
C PRO A 125 -13.06 -4.86 -11.82
N VAL A 126 -12.95 -6.11 -11.40
CA VAL A 126 -11.91 -6.58 -10.46
C VAL A 126 -10.48 -6.16 -10.87
N GLY A 127 -10.16 -6.25 -12.17
CA GLY A 127 -8.85 -5.82 -12.67
C GLY A 127 -8.60 -4.31 -12.54
N VAL A 128 -9.65 -3.50 -12.57
CA VAL A 128 -9.56 -2.05 -12.33
C VAL A 128 -9.45 -1.77 -10.83
N GLN A 129 -10.18 -2.49 -9.97
CA GLN A 129 -10.02 -2.42 -8.51
C GLN A 129 -8.58 -2.75 -8.08
N GLN A 130 -7.94 -3.73 -8.72
CA GLN A 130 -6.52 -4.04 -8.50
C GLN A 130 -5.59 -2.86 -8.83
N ARG A 131 -5.88 -2.12 -9.91
CA ARG A 131 -5.12 -0.90 -10.25
C ARG A 131 -5.35 0.20 -9.22
N VAL A 132 -6.57 0.34 -8.70
CA VAL A 132 -6.87 1.30 -7.63
C VAL A 132 -6.05 1.00 -6.38
N GLU A 133 -5.89 -0.27 -5.98
CA GLU A 133 -5.01 -0.64 -4.87
C GLU A 133 -3.55 -0.25 -5.10
N ILE A 134 -3.04 -0.52 -6.31
CA ILE A 134 -1.67 -0.14 -6.67
C ILE A 134 -1.51 1.38 -6.61
N VAL A 135 -2.46 2.14 -7.17
CA VAL A 135 -2.45 3.60 -7.12
C VAL A 135 -2.53 4.10 -5.68
N LYS A 136 -3.36 3.49 -4.82
CA LYS A 136 -3.48 3.83 -3.40
C LYS A 136 -2.15 3.64 -2.65
N ALA A 137 -1.39 2.60 -2.98
CA ALA A 137 -0.06 2.37 -2.40
C ALA A 137 0.98 3.37 -2.93
N LEU A 138 0.94 3.71 -4.23
CA LEU A 138 1.86 4.66 -4.88
C LEU A 138 1.55 6.13 -4.54
N ALA A 139 0.30 6.45 -4.22
CA ALA A 139 -0.16 7.79 -3.87
C ALA A 139 0.24 8.19 -2.45
N ARG A 140 1.26 7.58 -1.87
CA ARG A 140 1.78 7.93 -0.55
C ARG A 140 3.28 8.23 -0.58
N ASP A 141 3.85 8.28 -1.79
CA ASP A 141 5.18 8.85 -2.10
C ASP A 141 5.19 10.38 -1.96
#